data_AF-A0A4Y2LZV8-F1
#
_entry.id   AF-A0A4Y2LZV8-F1
#
_cell.length_a   1.000
_cell.length_b   1.000
_cell.length_c   1.000
_cell.angle_alpha   90.00
_cell.angle_beta   90.00
_cell.angle_gamma   90.00
#
_symmetry.space_group_name_H-M   'P 1'
#
loop_
_entity.id
_entity.type
_entity.pdbx_description
1 polymer ?
#
loop_
_entity_poly.entity_id
_entity_poly.type
_entity_poly.pdbx_seq_one_letter_code
_entity_poly.pdbx_strand_id
1 'polypeptide(L)'
;MTAVIELICKHLETLKTFQENNTLSGNEGTVSDVIKKIRETYYNFNFKKQDREIVNTYLLSNQNGILGFLKGIVFSKEFKDIKKECFKLLDDIIEQSGYLIQDYGSDILAVCILYIKRDVGADLKKSSIVTLSKVLENCHSCQGEKRINIKNLIEDLFFQLSLRSKLTSTVKEEILSIIGVIAHYYPEDFIPYQERMLSIFIQELKAQINSKTKAFDYNIVAGCLQGLKEYLFNFSVLHSEDAEKSYFIFDVSRKMISRSEKYTSKTSSVIKAGLQLLASHALQFDLYVFENCVDLYHEVMEWVEHQNREMQKLGRDTIVSVLKVVTDFLMHFLYFAVLFF
;
A
#
# COMPACT_ATOMS: atom_id res chain seq x y z
N MET A 1 23.88 8.02 24.47
CA MET A 1 23.43 6.74 23.86
C MET A 1 22.63 5.95 24.88
N THR A 2 23.22 5.51 26.00
CA THR A 2 22.50 4.96 27.17
C THR A 2 21.37 5.88 27.63
N ALA A 3 21.65 7.20 27.71
CA ALA A 3 20.64 8.20 28.06
C ALA A 3 19.44 8.29 27.09
N VAL A 4 19.60 7.92 25.81
CA VAL A 4 18.50 7.97 24.82
C VAL A 4 17.62 6.72 24.95
N ILE A 5 18.25 5.56 25.13
CA ILE A 5 17.54 4.31 25.41
C ILE A 5 16.79 4.43 26.75
N GLU A 6 17.43 4.94 27.79
CA GLU A 6 16.79 5.22 29.08
C GLU A 6 15.62 6.19 28.96
N LEU A 7 15.75 7.23 28.13
CA LEU A 7 14.66 8.19 27.88
C LEU A 7 13.47 7.52 27.20
N ILE A 8 13.70 6.67 26.18
CA ILE A 8 12.65 5.91 25.51
C ILE A 8 11.99 4.93 26.50
N CYS A 9 12.78 4.18 27.28
CA CYS A 9 12.25 3.26 28.29
C CYS A 9 11.41 3.99 29.33
N LYS A 10 11.85 5.15 29.83
CA LYS A 10 11.08 5.98 30.76
C LYS A 10 9.76 6.45 30.17
N HIS A 11 9.75 6.82 28.89
CA HIS A 11 8.52 7.19 28.19
C HIS A 11 7.57 5.98 28.02
N LEU A 12 8.09 4.80 27.72
CA LEU A 12 7.28 3.56 27.65
C LEU A 12 6.70 3.16 29.02
N GLU A 13 7.48 3.27 30.09
CA GLU A 13 6.98 3.06 31.47
C GLU A 13 5.88 4.05 31.83
N THR A 14 6.02 5.31 31.39
CA THR A 14 4.98 6.32 31.57
C THR A 14 3.69 5.93 30.85
N LEU A 15 3.76 5.43 29.61
CA LEU A 15 2.58 4.92 28.88
C LEU A 15 1.93 3.73 29.59
N LYS A 16 2.76 2.81 30.11
CA LYS A 16 2.28 1.63 30.85
C LYS A 16 1.57 2.03 32.14
N THR A 17 2.14 2.94 32.92
CA THR A 17 1.51 3.41 34.17
C THR A 17 0.17 4.11 33.91
N PHE A 18 0.03 4.85 32.81
CA PHE A 18 -1.27 5.38 32.40
C PHE A 18 -2.28 4.29 32.07
N GLN A 19 -1.84 3.23 31.40
CA GLN A 19 -2.68 2.09 31.03
C GLN A 19 -3.10 1.24 32.24
N GLU A 20 -2.19 0.92 33.16
CA GLU A 20 -2.46 0.10 34.34
C GLU A 20 -3.35 0.82 35.36
N ASN A 21 -3.20 2.14 35.50
CA ASN A 21 -4.00 2.92 36.44
C ASN A 21 -5.36 3.35 35.87
N ASN A 22 -5.73 2.97 34.64
CA ASN A 22 -6.93 3.43 33.94
C ASN A 22 -7.08 4.97 33.88
N THR A 23 -5.98 5.72 33.97
CA THR A 23 -5.99 7.20 33.99
C THR A 23 -5.86 7.82 32.59
N LEU A 24 -6.07 7.03 31.54
CA LEU A 24 -5.90 7.45 30.14
C LEU A 24 -6.88 8.56 29.73
N SER A 25 -8.14 8.52 30.19
CA SER A 25 -9.19 9.49 29.81
C SER A 25 -8.96 10.91 30.34
N GLY A 26 -8.19 11.07 31.42
CA GLY A 26 -7.81 12.37 31.98
C GLY A 26 -6.46 12.91 31.49
N ASN A 27 -5.69 12.12 30.76
CA ASN A 27 -4.30 12.40 30.38
C ASN A 27 -4.04 12.26 28.87
N GLU A 28 -5.07 12.36 28.04
CA GLU A 28 -4.95 12.12 26.59
C GLU A 28 -3.90 13.03 25.92
N GLY A 29 -3.87 14.31 26.29
CA GLY A 29 -2.86 15.26 25.80
C GLY A 29 -1.45 14.84 26.21
N THR A 30 -1.26 14.48 27.47
CA THR A 30 0.02 14.02 28.03
C THR A 30 0.49 12.73 27.36
N VAL A 31 -0.40 11.77 27.11
CA VAL A 31 -0.10 10.51 26.43
C VAL A 31 0.30 10.76 24.97
N SER A 32 -0.43 11.62 24.26
CA SER A 32 -0.12 12.02 22.89
C SER A 32 1.25 12.69 22.79
N ASP A 33 1.58 13.58 23.74
CA ASP A 33 2.87 14.26 23.79
C ASP A 33 4.02 13.28 24.08
N VAL A 34 3.79 12.26 24.91
CA VAL A 34 4.80 11.21 25.15
C VAL A 34 5.06 10.41 23.88
N ILE A 35 4.03 10.03 23.12
CA ILE A 35 4.20 9.30 21.85
C ILE A 35 4.94 10.16 20.82
N LYS A 36 4.60 11.44 20.70
CA LYS A 36 5.31 12.37 19.81
C LYS A 36 6.77 12.54 20.22
N LYS A 37 7.06 12.65 21.53
CA LYS A 37 8.45 12.71 22.03
C LYS A 37 9.23 11.43 21.72
N ILE A 38 8.61 10.26 21.85
CA ILE A 38 9.24 8.99 21.43
C ILE A 38 9.55 9.05 19.93
N ARG A 39 8.59 9.48 19.11
CA ARG A 39 8.73 9.61 17.66
C ARG A 39 9.85 10.57 17.27
N GLU A 40 9.88 11.77 17.83
CA GLU A 40 10.93 12.77 17.60
C GLU A 40 12.30 12.26 18.04
N THR A 41 12.37 11.61 19.21
CA THR A 41 13.62 11.02 19.71
C THR A 41 14.11 9.92 18.78
N TYR A 42 13.20 9.09 18.27
CA TYR A 42 13.54 8.03 17.34
C TYR A 42 14.02 8.59 15.99
N TYR A 43 13.35 9.62 15.46
CA TYR A 43 13.65 10.18 14.15
C TYR A 43 14.90 11.08 14.12
N ASN A 44 15.11 11.89 15.16
CA ASN A 44 16.20 12.86 15.21
C ASN A 44 17.54 12.24 15.58
N PHE A 45 17.55 11.08 16.23
CA PHE A 45 18.79 10.38 16.54
C PHE A 45 19.18 9.45 15.40
N ASN A 46 20.32 9.75 14.76
CA ASN A 46 20.93 8.86 13.79
C ASN A 46 21.57 7.66 14.51
N PHE A 47 20.76 6.66 14.83
CA PHE A 47 21.22 5.43 15.47
C PHE A 47 22.16 4.64 14.55
N LYS A 48 23.26 4.13 15.11
CA LYS A 48 24.00 3.05 14.45
C LYS A 48 23.11 1.80 14.44
N LYS A 49 23.37 0.87 13.51
CA LYS A 49 22.56 -0.36 13.31
C LYS A 49 22.29 -1.11 14.63
N GLN A 50 23.33 -1.38 15.41
CA GLN A 50 23.23 -2.11 16.68
C GLN A 50 22.37 -1.37 17.73
N ASP A 51 22.46 -0.04 17.78
CA ASP A 51 21.66 0.76 18.70
C ASP A 51 20.18 0.74 18.29
N ARG A 52 19.91 0.74 16.97
CA ARG A 52 18.55 0.65 16.43
C ARG A 52 17.91 -0.71 16.74
N GLU A 53 18.66 -1.80 16.66
CA GLU A 53 18.20 -3.14 17.06
C GLU A 53 17.76 -3.17 18.54
N ILE A 54 18.58 -2.58 19.44
CA ILE A 54 18.27 -2.51 20.87
C ILE A 54 17.02 -1.65 21.11
N VAL A 55 16.94 -0.46 20.51
CA VAL A 55 15.78 0.44 20.66
C VAL A 55 14.50 -0.23 20.14
N ASN A 56 14.57 -0.90 18.99
CA ASN A 56 13.43 -1.64 18.43
C ASN A 56 12.96 -2.77 19.34
N THR A 57 13.88 -3.46 20.02
CA THR A 57 13.54 -4.51 21.00
C THR A 57 12.62 -3.96 22.11
N TYR A 58 12.90 -2.76 22.61
CA TYR A 58 12.08 -2.12 23.64
C TYR A 58 10.78 -1.55 23.06
N LEU A 59 10.85 -0.81 21.95
CA LEU A 59 9.68 -0.15 21.35
C LEU A 59 8.65 -1.15 20.82
N LEU A 60 9.10 -2.26 20.22
CA LEU A 60 8.24 -3.27 19.61
C LEU A 60 7.96 -4.45 20.55
N SER A 61 8.30 -4.32 21.84
CA SER A 61 7.96 -5.33 22.83
C SER A 61 6.45 -5.54 22.94
N ASN A 62 6.03 -6.80 22.93
CA ASN A 62 4.64 -7.20 23.10
C ASN A 62 4.04 -6.87 24.48
N GLN A 63 4.88 -6.70 25.50
CA GLN A 63 4.43 -6.47 26.88
C GLN A 63 4.52 -4.99 27.27
N ASN A 64 5.69 -4.38 27.05
CA ASN A 64 5.99 -3.03 27.54
C ASN A 64 6.22 -2.01 26.41
N GLY A 65 6.08 -2.44 25.16
CA GLY A 65 6.26 -1.59 23.99
C GLY A 65 4.96 -0.99 23.46
N ILE A 66 5.07 -0.30 22.33
CA ILE A 66 3.95 0.30 21.60
C ILE A 66 2.94 -0.77 21.15
N LEU A 67 3.41 -1.97 20.81
CA LEU A 67 2.54 -3.08 20.42
C LEU A 67 1.66 -3.55 21.58
N GLY A 68 2.23 -3.67 22.78
CA GLY A 68 1.47 -3.98 24.00
C GLY A 68 0.45 -2.89 24.35
N PHE A 69 0.86 -1.63 24.23
CA PHE A 69 -0.01 -0.48 24.45
C PHE A 69 -1.21 -0.47 23.49
N LEU A 70 -0.97 -0.62 22.17
CA LEU A 70 -2.02 -0.70 21.15
C LEU A 70 -3.00 -1.86 21.40
N LYS A 71 -2.50 -3.04 21.80
CA LYS A 71 -3.35 -4.19 22.15
C LYS A 71 -4.30 -3.86 23.31
N GLY A 72 -3.83 -3.16 24.33
CA GLY A 72 -4.63 -2.83 25.50
C GLY A 72 -5.68 -1.75 25.28
N ILE A 73 -5.40 -0.76 24.42
CA ILE A 73 -6.34 0.35 24.16
C ILE A 73 -7.33 0.06 23.03
N VAL A 74 -7.29 -1.11 22.39
CA VAL A 74 -8.07 -1.41 21.18
C VAL A 74 -9.57 -1.12 21.33
N PHE A 75 -10.16 -1.44 22.50
CA PHE A 75 -11.59 -1.26 22.78
C PHE A 75 -11.99 0.18 23.15
N SER A 76 -11.02 1.01 23.53
CA SER A 76 -11.28 2.36 24.00
C SER A 76 -11.54 3.31 22.82
N LYS A 77 -12.80 3.71 22.61
CA LYS A 77 -13.18 4.58 21.49
C LYS A 77 -12.63 6.01 21.61
N GLU A 78 -12.41 6.45 22.85
CA GLU A 78 -11.93 7.79 23.20
C GLU A 78 -10.50 8.05 22.67
N PHE A 79 -9.65 7.02 22.68
CA PHE A 79 -8.23 7.15 22.28
C PHE A 79 -7.98 7.05 20.77
N LYS A 80 -8.90 7.52 19.92
CA LYS A 80 -8.78 7.41 18.46
C LYS A 80 -7.51 8.09 17.93
N ASP A 81 -7.21 9.29 18.43
CA ASP A 81 -6.06 10.07 17.94
C ASP A 81 -4.73 9.53 18.47
N ILE A 82 -4.69 9.05 19.71
CA ILE A 82 -3.54 8.35 20.29
C ILE A 82 -3.19 7.11 19.45
N LYS A 83 -4.19 6.30 19.09
CA LYS A 83 -4.01 5.13 18.22
C LYS A 83 -3.42 5.51 16.86
N LYS A 84 -3.87 6.62 16.26
CA LYS A 84 -3.33 7.13 14.99
C LYS A 84 -1.86 7.53 15.12
N GLU A 85 -1.49 8.22 16.19
CA GLU A 85 -0.08 8.60 16.44
C GLU A 85 0.80 7.37 16.68
N CYS A 86 0.31 6.33 17.35
CA CYS A 86 1.02 5.06 17.47
C CYS A 86 1.27 4.40 16.10
N PHE A 87 0.27 4.35 15.21
CA PHE A 87 0.48 3.79 13.86
C PHE A 87 1.45 4.63 13.02
N LYS A 88 1.40 5.97 13.13
CA LYS A 88 2.40 6.84 12.49
C LYS A 88 3.82 6.56 13.00
N LEU A 89 3.97 6.37 14.31
CA LEU A 89 5.24 5.99 14.90
C LEU A 89 5.71 4.61 14.40
N LEU A 90 4.82 3.62 14.32
CA LEU A 90 5.17 2.32 13.75
C LEU A 90 5.64 2.44 12.30
N ASP A 91 4.92 3.22 11.49
CA ASP A 91 5.29 3.49 10.09
C ASP A 91 6.70 4.09 9.97
N ASP A 92 7.01 5.12 10.76
CA ASP A 92 8.34 5.73 10.79
C ASP A 92 9.41 4.73 11.24
N ILE A 93 9.11 3.89 12.24
CA ILE A 93 10.03 2.84 12.70
C ILE A 93 10.31 1.85 11.57
N ILE A 94 9.29 1.41 10.83
CA ILE A 94 9.44 0.48 9.70
C ILE A 94 10.32 1.11 8.62
N GLU A 95 10.02 2.34 8.21
CA GLU A 95 10.76 3.07 7.17
C GLU A 95 12.24 3.27 7.52
N GLN A 96 12.54 3.60 8.78
CA GLN A 96 13.93 3.78 9.22
C GLN A 96 14.65 2.46 9.50
N SER A 97 13.95 1.43 9.96
CA SER A 97 14.57 0.16 10.36
C SER A 97 14.95 -0.72 9.17
N GLY A 98 14.25 -0.58 8.04
CA GLY A 98 14.44 -1.44 6.87
C GLY A 98 14.33 -2.91 7.27
N TYR A 99 15.33 -3.72 6.90
CA TYR A 99 15.34 -5.18 7.19
C TYR A 99 15.34 -5.54 8.68
N LEU A 100 15.66 -4.63 9.60
CA LEU A 100 15.61 -4.92 11.05
C LEU A 100 14.19 -5.16 11.55
N ILE A 101 13.16 -4.79 10.77
CA ILE A 101 11.77 -5.02 11.14
C ILE A 101 11.37 -6.49 11.07
N GLN A 102 12.15 -7.31 10.37
CA GLN A 102 11.83 -8.70 10.06
C GLN A 102 11.63 -9.56 11.31
N ASP A 103 12.41 -9.31 12.37
CA ASP A 103 12.29 -10.04 13.64
C ASP A 103 10.98 -9.74 14.39
N TYR A 104 10.36 -8.59 14.10
CA TYR A 104 9.13 -8.10 14.74
C TYR A 104 7.90 -8.17 13.84
N GLY A 105 8.07 -8.58 12.57
CA GLY A 105 7.02 -8.55 11.55
C GLY A 105 5.74 -9.26 12.01
N SER A 106 5.86 -10.49 12.53
CA SER A 106 4.70 -11.27 13.00
C SER A 106 3.90 -10.56 14.10
N ASP A 107 4.58 -9.86 15.01
CA ASP A 107 3.95 -9.17 16.13
C ASP A 107 3.21 -7.90 15.66
N ILE A 108 3.81 -7.15 14.75
CA ILE A 108 3.20 -5.96 14.16
C ILE A 108 1.97 -6.35 13.33
N LEU A 109 2.08 -7.41 12.52
CA LEU A 109 0.94 -7.92 11.73
C LEU A 109 -0.21 -8.35 12.64
N ALA A 110 0.06 -9.02 13.76
CA ALA A 110 -0.98 -9.43 14.70
C ALA A 110 -1.77 -8.23 15.26
N VAL A 111 -1.09 -7.11 15.58
CA VAL A 111 -1.74 -5.86 16.00
C VAL A 111 -2.56 -5.24 14.86
N CYS A 112 -2.01 -5.19 13.65
CA CYS A 112 -2.71 -4.63 12.50
C CYS A 112 -3.99 -5.43 12.18
N ILE A 113 -3.89 -6.76 12.13
CA ILE A 113 -5.03 -7.66 11.91
C ILE A 113 -6.11 -7.48 12.98
N LEU A 114 -5.71 -7.30 14.25
CA LEU A 114 -6.65 -7.00 15.33
C LEU A 114 -7.45 -5.73 15.02
N TYR A 115 -6.81 -4.67 14.56
CA TYR A 115 -7.49 -3.41 14.21
C TYR A 115 -8.35 -3.52 12.95
N ILE A 116 -7.94 -4.30 11.95
CA ILE A 116 -8.71 -4.54 10.72
C ILE A 116 -10.03 -5.26 11.03
N LYS A 117 -9.95 -6.32 11.84
CA LYS A 117 -11.11 -7.17 12.18
C LYS A 117 -12.09 -6.50 13.15
N ARG A 118 -11.62 -5.56 13.98
CA ARG A 118 -12.44 -4.90 15.01
C ARG A 118 -13.16 -3.67 14.45
N ASP A 119 -14.19 -3.21 15.15
CA ASP A 119 -14.92 -2.00 14.79
C ASP A 119 -14.31 -0.76 15.46
N VAL A 120 -13.17 -0.31 14.91
CA VAL A 120 -12.36 0.82 15.44
C VAL A 120 -12.49 2.09 14.61
N GLY A 121 -13.41 2.12 13.63
CA GLY A 121 -13.61 3.23 12.70
C GLY A 121 -12.69 3.21 11.47
N ALA A 122 -13.14 3.83 10.39
CA ALA A 122 -12.51 3.75 9.06
C ALA A 122 -11.06 4.26 9.03
N ASP A 123 -10.76 5.41 9.65
CA ASP A 123 -9.40 5.98 9.61
C ASP A 123 -8.35 5.08 10.26
N LEU A 124 -8.72 4.42 11.37
CA LEU A 124 -7.82 3.53 12.09
C LEU A 124 -7.64 2.22 11.34
N LYS A 125 -8.71 1.69 10.74
CA LYS A 125 -8.59 0.56 9.81
C LYS A 125 -7.65 0.90 8.66
N LYS A 126 -7.84 2.05 8.01
CA LYS A 126 -6.95 2.55 6.95
C LYS A 126 -5.50 2.57 7.42
N SER A 127 -5.23 3.22 8.55
CA SER A 127 -3.87 3.33 9.12
C SER A 127 -3.26 1.94 9.38
N SER A 128 -4.02 1.01 9.96
CA SER A 128 -3.54 -0.34 10.23
C SER A 128 -3.25 -1.15 8.96
N ILE A 129 -3.99 -0.95 7.87
CA ILE A 129 -3.75 -1.63 6.59
C ILE A 129 -2.50 -1.06 5.91
N VAL A 130 -2.30 0.26 5.96
CA VAL A 130 -1.08 0.89 5.43
C VAL A 130 0.16 0.37 6.16
N THR A 131 0.14 0.31 7.50
CA THR A 131 1.22 -0.29 8.29
C THR A 131 1.42 -1.77 7.95
N LEU A 132 0.32 -2.53 7.80
CA LEU A 132 0.36 -3.95 7.39
C LEU A 132 1.08 -4.11 6.04
N SER A 133 0.79 -3.26 5.05
CA SER A 133 1.44 -3.26 3.73
C SER A 133 2.95 -3.06 3.84
N LYS A 134 3.38 -2.03 4.58
CA LYS A 134 4.81 -1.73 4.80
C LYS A 134 5.55 -2.90 5.44
N VAL A 135 4.92 -3.58 6.40
CA VAL A 135 5.53 -4.77 7.03
C VAL A 135 5.68 -5.91 6.03
N LEU A 136 4.64 -6.19 5.24
CA LEU A 136 4.67 -7.25 4.22
C LEU A 136 5.78 -7.00 3.18
N GLU A 137 5.90 -5.77 2.70
CA GLU A 137 6.94 -5.32 1.77
C GLU A 137 8.36 -5.49 2.35
N ASN A 138 8.56 -5.26 3.65
CA ASN A 138 9.89 -5.38 4.27
C ASN A 138 10.23 -6.80 4.77
N CYS A 139 9.24 -7.68 4.94
CA CYS A 139 9.41 -9.01 5.52
C CYS A 139 9.48 -10.16 4.50
N HIS A 140 9.24 -9.92 3.21
CA HIS A 140 9.11 -10.98 2.21
C HIS A 140 10.41 -11.75 1.91
N SER A 141 11.58 -11.11 2.01
CA SER A 141 12.87 -11.73 1.61
C SER A 141 13.55 -12.58 2.69
N CYS A 142 12.87 -12.93 3.80
CA CYS A 142 13.54 -13.44 5.00
C CYS A 142 12.82 -14.59 5.71
N GLN A 143 13.47 -15.18 6.72
CA GLN A 143 12.86 -16.21 7.58
C GLN A 143 11.60 -15.72 8.31
N GLY A 144 11.35 -14.41 8.37
CA GLY A 144 10.14 -13.79 8.90
C GLY A 144 8.88 -14.25 8.16
N GLU A 145 8.96 -14.49 6.84
CA GLU A 145 7.86 -15.05 6.04
C GLU A 145 7.29 -16.33 6.65
N LYS A 146 8.15 -17.24 7.13
CA LYS A 146 7.73 -18.50 7.76
C LYS A 146 6.91 -18.32 9.04
N ARG A 147 7.01 -17.15 9.69
CA ARG A 147 6.25 -16.82 10.91
C ARG A 147 4.93 -16.13 10.58
N ILE A 148 4.75 -15.69 9.35
CA ILE A 148 3.57 -14.96 8.90
C ILE A 148 2.62 -15.95 8.23
N ASN A 149 1.41 -16.08 8.76
CA ASN A 149 0.39 -16.89 8.11
C ASN A 149 -0.33 -16.08 7.02
N ILE A 150 0.27 -16.02 5.83
CA ILE A 150 -0.22 -15.26 4.69
C ILE A 150 -1.58 -15.79 4.20
N LYS A 151 -1.77 -17.11 4.16
CA LYS A 151 -3.06 -17.72 3.76
C LYS A 151 -4.23 -17.24 4.61
N ASN A 152 -4.08 -17.28 5.93
CA ASN A 152 -5.12 -16.78 6.83
C ASN A 152 -5.36 -15.27 6.65
N LEU A 153 -4.30 -14.49 6.41
CA LEU A 153 -4.43 -13.06 6.13
C LEU A 153 -5.24 -12.80 4.84
N ILE A 154 -4.98 -13.55 3.77
CA ILE A 154 -5.73 -13.45 2.51
C ILE A 154 -7.22 -13.75 2.76
N GLU A 155 -7.53 -14.84 3.46
CA GLU A 155 -8.92 -15.19 3.78
C GLU A 155 -9.61 -14.13 4.64
N ASP A 156 -8.90 -13.57 5.62
CA ASP A 156 -9.41 -12.50 6.46
C ASP A 156 -9.75 -11.24 5.64
N LEU A 157 -8.88 -10.86 4.69
CA LEU A 157 -9.08 -9.71 3.82
C LEU A 157 -10.23 -9.95 2.83
N PHE A 158 -10.32 -11.14 2.23
CA PHE A 158 -11.48 -11.50 1.41
C PHE A 158 -12.79 -11.50 2.18
N PHE A 159 -12.76 -11.98 3.43
CA PHE A 159 -13.91 -11.91 4.30
C PHE A 159 -14.30 -10.44 4.55
N GLN A 160 -13.35 -9.55 4.82
CA GLN A 160 -13.65 -8.11 4.95
C GLN A 160 -14.30 -7.56 3.67
N LEU A 161 -13.78 -7.85 2.48
CA LEU A 161 -14.38 -7.41 1.21
C LEU A 161 -15.81 -7.93 0.99
N SER A 162 -16.12 -9.12 1.50
CA SER A 162 -17.47 -9.70 1.41
C SER A 162 -18.52 -8.93 2.24
N LEU A 163 -18.09 -8.18 3.27
CA LEU A 163 -18.95 -7.37 4.14
C LEU A 163 -19.37 -6.03 3.49
N ARG A 164 -19.70 -6.06 2.19
CA ARG A 164 -19.82 -4.90 1.27
C ARG A 164 -20.59 -3.68 1.78
N SER A 165 -21.56 -3.85 2.69
CA SER A 165 -22.40 -2.78 3.26
C SER A 165 -21.81 -2.06 4.47
N LYS A 166 -20.74 -2.57 5.09
CA LYS A 166 -20.16 -2.01 6.33
C LYS A 166 -18.83 -1.28 6.13
N LEU A 167 -18.20 -1.43 4.96
CA LEU A 167 -16.90 -0.83 4.68
C LEU A 167 -17.04 0.48 3.89
N THR A 168 -16.37 1.52 4.38
CA THR A 168 -16.20 2.77 3.63
C THR A 168 -15.33 2.53 2.40
N SER A 169 -15.53 3.32 1.36
CA SER A 169 -14.76 3.22 0.11
C SER A 169 -13.26 3.34 0.31
N THR A 170 -12.84 4.20 1.24
CA THR A 170 -11.43 4.40 1.61
C THR A 170 -10.80 3.18 2.28
N VAL A 171 -11.57 2.36 3.00
CA VAL A 171 -11.05 1.11 3.58
C VAL A 171 -11.01 0.02 2.52
N LYS A 172 -12.00 -0.02 1.61
CA LYS A 172 -11.99 -0.94 0.46
C LYS A 172 -10.79 -0.69 -0.45
N GLU A 173 -10.46 0.58 -0.71
CA GLU A 173 -9.26 0.99 -1.45
C GLU A 173 -8.00 0.32 -0.88
N GLU A 174 -7.75 0.45 0.43
CA GLU A 174 -6.56 -0.14 1.06
C GLU A 174 -6.59 -1.67 1.04
N ILE A 175 -7.76 -2.31 1.23
CA ILE A 175 -7.86 -3.77 1.18
C ILE A 175 -7.56 -4.29 -0.23
N LEU A 176 -8.08 -3.62 -1.27
CA LEU A 176 -7.81 -3.98 -2.66
C LEU A 176 -6.31 -3.82 -2.99
N SER A 177 -5.71 -2.73 -2.52
CA SER A 177 -4.28 -2.45 -2.68
C SER A 177 -3.40 -3.51 -2.00
N ILE A 178 -3.64 -3.80 -0.72
CA ILE A 178 -2.78 -4.73 0.04
C ILE A 178 -2.89 -6.18 -0.44
N ILE A 179 -4.04 -6.60 -0.97
CA ILE A 179 -4.13 -7.93 -1.58
C ILE A 179 -3.20 -8.03 -2.80
N GLY A 180 -3.08 -6.95 -3.58
CA GLY A 180 -2.08 -6.86 -4.65
C GLY A 180 -0.66 -6.94 -4.12
N VAL A 181 -0.36 -6.27 -3.01
CA VAL A 181 0.96 -6.36 -2.33
C VAL A 181 1.27 -7.80 -1.91
N ILE A 182 0.29 -8.53 -1.38
CA ILE A 182 0.47 -9.96 -1.07
C ILE A 182 0.76 -10.76 -2.35
N ALA A 183 0.05 -10.48 -3.44
CA ALA A 183 0.29 -11.14 -4.73
C ALA A 183 1.71 -10.88 -5.29
N HIS A 184 2.26 -9.69 -5.06
CA HIS A 184 3.63 -9.34 -5.47
C HIS A 184 4.68 -10.02 -4.58
N TYR A 185 4.54 -9.96 -3.26
CA TYR A 185 5.63 -10.37 -2.37
C TYR A 185 5.52 -11.80 -1.85
N TYR A 186 4.34 -12.41 -1.90
CA TYR A 186 4.08 -13.78 -1.43
C TYR A 186 3.34 -14.60 -2.49
N PRO A 187 3.89 -14.71 -3.73
CA PRO A 187 3.18 -15.32 -4.85
C PRO A 187 2.84 -16.80 -4.61
N GLU A 188 3.69 -17.57 -3.94
CA GLU A 188 3.47 -19.00 -3.69
C GLU A 188 2.19 -19.27 -2.88
N ASP A 189 1.96 -18.46 -1.83
CA ASP A 189 0.74 -18.52 -1.03
C ASP A 189 -0.47 -17.93 -1.77
N PHE A 190 -0.23 -17.05 -2.75
CA PHE A 190 -1.26 -16.35 -3.50
C PHE A 190 -1.81 -17.12 -4.71
N ILE A 191 -1.05 -18.07 -5.28
CA ILE A 191 -1.44 -18.87 -6.46
C ILE A 191 -2.89 -19.42 -6.39
N PRO A 192 -3.36 -20.00 -5.27
CA PRO A 192 -4.74 -20.52 -5.18
C PRO A 192 -5.82 -19.46 -5.34
N TYR A 193 -5.47 -18.18 -5.16
CA TYR A 193 -6.37 -17.04 -5.12
C TYR A 193 -6.29 -16.15 -6.37
N GLN A 194 -5.30 -16.35 -7.24
CA GLN A 194 -4.95 -15.44 -8.34
C GLN A 194 -6.14 -15.11 -9.26
N GLU A 195 -6.86 -16.12 -9.76
CA GLU A 195 -7.97 -15.96 -10.71
C GLU A 195 -9.18 -15.29 -10.05
N ARG A 196 -9.44 -15.66 -8.79
CA ARG A 196 -10.51 -15.06 -8.00
C ARG A 196 -10.22 -13.57 -7.79
N MET A 197 -8.97 -13.22 -7.47
CA MET A 197 -8.62 -11.83 -7.23
C MET A 197 -8.66 -10.99 -8.51
N LEU A 198 -8.10 -11.49 -9.61
CA LEU A 198 -8.19 -10.83 -10.91
C LEU A 198 -9.66 -10.57 -11.28
N SER A 199 -10.52 -11.58 -11.12
CA SER A 199 -11.96 -11.44 -11.35
C SER A 199 -12.59 -10.36 -10.47
N ILE A 200 -12.21 -10.25 -9.19
CA ILE A 200 -12.70 -9.20 -8.29
C ILE A 200 -12.29 -7.81 -8.79
N PHE A 201 -11.01 -7.60 -9.14
CA PHE A 201 -10.54 -6.31 -9.67
C PHE A 201 -11.30 -5.90 -10.92
N ILE A 202 -11.41 -6.80 -11.90
CA ILE A 202 -12.07 -6.52 -13.18
C ILE A 202 -13.57 -6.26 -12.97
N GLN A 203 -14.25 -7.05 -12.14
CA GLN A 203 -15.68 -6.85 -11.88
C GLN A 203 -15.96 -5.52 -11.17
N GLU A 204 -15.14 -5.15 -10.19
CA GLU A 204 -15.32 -3.89 -9.47
C GLU A 204 -15.06 -2.69 -10.40
N LEU A 205 -13.99 -2.73 -11.21
CA LEU A 205 -13.73 -1.72 -12.23
C LEU A 205 -14.88 -1.62 -13.26
N LYS A 206 -15.35 -2.75 -13.80
CA LYS A 206 -16.50 -2.80 -14.72
C LYS A 206 -17.74 -2.19 -14.06
N ALA A 207 -17.99 -2.46 -12.79
CA ALA A 207 -19.11 -1.90 -12.05
C ALA A 207 -19.03 -0.37 -11.89
N GLN A 208 -17.83 0.18 -11.63
CA GLN A 208 -17.63 1.63 -11.52
C GLN A 208 -17.77 2.35 -12.86
N ILE A 209 -17.26 1.75 -13.95
CA ILE A 209 -17.24 2.38 -15.27
C ILE A 209 -18.61 2.30 -15.97
N ASN A 210 -19.30 1.17 -15.85
CA ASN A 210 -20.57 0.93 -16.54
C ASN A 210 -21.79 1.40 -15.74
N SER A 211 -21.59 1.88 -14.51
CA SER A 211 -22.67 2.38 -13.67
C SER A 211 -23.31 3.63 -14.26
N LYS A 212 -24.59 3.52 -14.65
CA LYS A 212 -25.41 4.66 -15.09
C LYS A 212 -26.09 5.40 -13.93
N THR A 213 -26.15 4.78 -12.74
CA THR A 213 -27.00 5.23 -11.63
C THR A 213 -26.23 5.52 -10.34
N LYS A 214 -25.14 4.79 -10.06
CA LYS A 214 -24.26 5.07 -8.93
C LYS A 214 -23.16 6.04 -9.33
N ALA A 215 -22.88 6.98 -8.43
CA ALA A 215 -21.75 7.89 -8.58
C ALA A 215 -20.43 7.11 -8.64
N PHE A 216 -19.54 7.57 -9.51
CA PHE A 216 -18.20 7.00 -9.70
C PHE A 216 -17.37 7.14 -8.41
N ASP A 217 -16.89 6.01 -7.88
CA ASP A 217 -16.08 5.98 -6.67
C ASP A 217 -14.58 5.90 -6.99
N TYR A 218 -13.91 7.05 -6.90
CA TYR A 218 -12.48 7.15 -7.17
C TYR A 218 -11.63 6.26 -6.27
N ASN A 219 -11.99 6.07 -4.99
CA ASN A 219 -11.18 5.29 -4.06
C ASN A 219 -11.16 3.81 -4.46
N ILE A 220 -12.31 3.29 -4.89
CA ILE A 220 -12.43 1.90 -5.34
C ILE A 220 -11.58 1.66 -6.59
N VAL A 221 -11.65 2.58 -7.56
CA VAL A 221 -10.85 2.48 -8.79
C VAL A 221 -9.35 2.60 -8.50
N ALA A 222 -8.95 3.52 -7.63
CA ALA A 222 -7.56 3.66 -7.20
C ALA A 222 -7.03 2.37 -6.55
N GLY A 223 -7.79 1.79 -5.62
CA GLY A 223 -7.42 0.55 -4.96
C GLY A 223 -7.33 -0.64 -5.92
N CYS A 224 -8.23 -0.73 -6.90
CA CYS A 224 -8.14 -1.76 -7.94
C CYS A 224 -6.92 -1.59 -8.84
N LEU A 225 -6.63 -0.36 -9.29
CA LEU A 225 -5.47 -0.10 -10.14
C LEU A 225 -4.15 -0.30 -9.40
N GLN A 226 -4.07 0.12 -8.14
CA GLN A 226 -2.90 -0.12 -7.31
C GLN A 226 -2.72 -1.62 -7.04
N GLY A 227 -3.80 -2.32 -6.70
CA GLY A 227 -3.77 -3.77 -6.50
C GLY A 227 -3.37 -4.53 -7.77
N LEU A 228 -3.89 -4.14 -8.94
CA LEU A 228 -3.48 -4.69 -10.24
C LEU A 228 -2.01 -4.40 -10.55
N LYS A 229 -1.53 -3.17 -10.30
CA LYS A 229 -0.12 -2.81 -10.48
C LYS A 229 0.79 -3.75 -9.68
N GLU A 230 0.44 -4.11 -8.45
CA GLU A 230 1.26 -5.05 -7.67
C GLU A 230 1.05 -6.51 -8.14
N TYR A 231 -0.18 -6.92 -8.42
CA TYR A 231 -0.52 -8.26 -8.90
C TYR A 231 0.25 -8.65 -10.19
N LEU A 232 0.35 -7.73 -11.15
CA LEU A 232 0.93 -7.99 -12.47
C LEU A 232 2.45 -8.26 -12.44
N PHE A 233 3.15 -8.07 -11.31
CA PHE A 233 4.57 -8.45 -11.21
C PHE A 233 4.80 -9.96 -11.29
N ASN A 234 3.89 -10.78 -10.74
CA ASN A 234 4.00 -12.24 -10.77
C ASN A 234 2.93 -12.92 -11.62
N PHE A 235 1.82 -12.23 -11.89
CA PHE A 235 0.65 -12.80 -12.57
C PHE A 235 0.31 -11.94 -13.78
N SER A 236 1.04 -12.13 -14.87
CA SER A 236 0.87 -11.36 -16.10
C SER A 236 -0.50 -11.60 -16.74
N VAL A 237 -1.05 -10.56 -17.37
CA VAL A 237 -2.29 -10.65 -18.17
C VAL A 237 -1.99 -10.20 -19.58
N LEU A 238 -1.45 -11.12 -20.38
CA LEU A 238 -0.95 -10.84 -21.72
C LEU A 238 -2.07 -10.92 -22.77
N HIS A 239 -1.93 -10.13 -23.84
CA HIS A 239 -2.84 -10.16 -24.98
C HIS A 239 -2.99 -11.56 -25.59
N SER A 240 -1.89 -12.32 -25.68
CA SER A 240 -1.87 -13.68 -26.25
C SER A 240 -2.66 -14.71 -25.43
N GLU A 241 -2.90 -14.44 -24.15
CA GLU A 241 -3.57 -15.36 -23.23
C GLU A 241 -5.04 -14.94 -23.00
N ASP A 242 -5.27 -13.65 -22.76
CA ASP A 242 -6.60 -13.08 -22.50
C ASP A 242 -6.68 -11.64 -23.03
N ALA A 243 -6.94 -11.50 -24.33
CA ALA A 243 -7.05 -10.21 -24.99
C ALA A 243 -8.15 -9.31 -24.38
N GLU A 244 -9.25 -9.87 -23.87
CA GLU A 244 -10.33 -9.07 -23.29
C GLU A 244 -9.88 -8.42 -21.99
N LYS A 245 -9.32 -9.20 -21.05
CA LYS A 245 -8.87 -8.66 -19.77
C LYS A 245 -7.66 -7.75 -19.94
N SER A 246 -6.70 -8.13 -20.79
CA SER A 246 -5.50 -7.34 -21.05
C SER A 246 -5.87 -5.96 -21.61
N TYR A 247 -6.70 -5.91 -22.65
CA TYR A 247 -7.20 -4.64 -23.20
C TYR A 247 -7.98 -3.84 -22.17
N PHE A 248 -8.85 -4.48 -21.39
CA PHE A 248 -9.64 -3.79 -20.38
C PHE A 248 -8.77 -3.11 -19.32
N ILE A 249 -7.73 -3.79 -18.80
CA ILE A 249 -6.81 -3.20 -17.82
C ILE A 249 -6.08 -1.99 -18.41
N PHE A 250 -5.58 -2.10 -19.65
CA PHE A 250 -4.94 -1.01 -20.37
C PHE A 250 -5.90 0.18 -20.57
N ASP A 251 -7.08 -0.08 -21.15
CA ASP A 251 -8.08 0.94 -21.49
C ASP A 251 -8.57 1.70 -20.25
N VAL A 252 -8.80 1.01 -19.13
CA VAL A 252 -9.15 1.65 -17.87
C VAL A 252 -8.01 2.54 -17.37
N SER A 253 -6.77 2.03 -17.35
CA SER A 253 -5.60 2.80 -16.91
C SER A 253 -5.43 4.07 -17.76
N ARG A 254 -5.51 3.94 -19.09
CA ARG A 254 -5.46 5.07 -20.03
C ARG A 254 -6.60 6.08 -19.77
N LYS A 255 -7.85 5.61 -19.67
CA LYS A 255 -9.02 6.47 -19.40
C LYS A 255 -8.93 7.22 -18.07
N MET A 256 -8.21 6.68 -17.10
CA MET A 256 -8.00 7.36 -15.82
C MET A 256 -6.98 8.50 -15.93
N ILE A 257 -5.92 8.32 -16.72
CA ILE A 257 -4.89 9.35 -16.91
C ILE A 257 -5.31 10.45 -17.90
N SER A 258 -6.16 10.16 -18.88
CA SER A 258 -6.62 11.12 -19.89
C SER A 258 -7.65 12.13 -19.39
N ARG A 259 -8.09 12.03 -18.13
CA ARG A 259 -9.03 12.96 -17.49
C ARG A 259 -8.34 14.20 -16.89
N SER A 260 -7.24 14.65 -17.49
CA SER A 260 -6.29 15.64 -16.96
C SER A 260 -6.90 16.97 -16.54
N GLU A 261 -7.96 17.43 -17.22
CA GLU A 261 -8.68 18.67 -16.89
C GLU A 261 -9.32 18.69 -15.48
N LYS A 262 -9.29 17.57 -14.74
CA LYS A 262 -9.92 17.43 -13.41
C LYS A 262 -8.96 16.95 -12.32
N TYR A 263 -7.67 17.31 -12.38
CA TYR A 263 -6.76 17.03 -11.27
C TYR A 263 -7.23 17.74 -9.99
N THR A 264 -7.74 16.96 -9.04
CA THR A 264 -8.26 17.40 -7.75
C THR A 264 -7.80 16.44 -6.67
N SER A 265 -8.01 16.78 -5.40
CA SER A 265 -7.73 15.87 -4.28
C SER A 265 -8.46 14.52 -4.40
N LYS A 266 -9.62 14.47 -5.08
CA LYS A 266 -10.40 13.24 -5.27
C LYS A 266 -9.90 12.36 -6.41
N THR A 267 -9.34 12.95 -7.46
CA THR A 267 -8.91 12.23 -8.67
C THR A 267 -7.43 11.86 -8.64
N SER A 268 -6.64 12.54 -7.78
CA SER A 268 -5.19 12.35 -7.68
C SER A 268 -4.79 10.89 -7.44
N SER A 269 -5.46 10.16 -6.53
CA SER A 269 -5.13 8.75 -6.25
C SER A 269 -5.34 7.84 -7.46
N VAL A 270 -6.43 8.03 -8.19
CA VAL A 270 -6.75 7.23 -9.40
C VAL A 270 -5.78 7.50 -10.54
N ILE A 271 -5.44 8.78 -10.77
CA ILE A 271 -4.49 9.17 -11.82
C ILE A 271 -3.10 8.61 -11.51
N LYS A 272 -2.65 8.74 -10.25
CA LYS A 272 -1.38 8.15 -9.79
C LYS A 272 -1.34 6.64 -10.02
N ALA A 273 -2.38 5.92 -9.60
CA ALA A 273 -2.44 4.48 -9.77
C ALA A 273 -2.42 4.06 -11.26
N GLY A 274 -3.12 4.80 -12.13
CA GLY A 274 -3.08 4.57 -13.58
C GLY A 274 -1.70 4.80 -14.19
N LEU A 275 -1.04 5.91 -13.85
CA LEU A 275 0.34 6.19 -14.29
C LEU A 275 1.31 5.13 -13.76
N GLN A 276 1.24 4.76 -12.49
CA GLN A 276 2.11 3.75 -11.88
C GLN A 276 1.94 2.37 -12.52
N LEU A 277 0.71 1.98 -12.87
CA LEU A 277 0.45 0.72 -13.56
C LEU A 277 1.10 0.72 -14.94
N LEU A 278 0.90 1.78 -15.74
CA LEU A 278 1.51 1.88 -17.07
C LEU A 278 3.04 1.99 -17.00
N ALA A 279 3.57 2.77 -16.06
CA ALA A 279 5.02 2.86 -15.84
C ALA A 279 5.64 1.51 -15.46
N SER A 280 4.91 0.64 -14.75
CA SER A 280 5.45 -0.66 -14.33
C SER A 280 5.26 -1.73 -15.41
N HIS A 281 4.16 -1.68 -16.17
CA HIS A 281 3.66 -2.81 -16.95
C HIS A 281 3.31 -2.50 -18.41
N ALA A 282 3.74 -1.36 -18.98
CA ALA A 282 3.48 -1.02 -20.38
C ALA A 282 3.86 -2.16 -21.36
N LEU A 283 4.94 -2.89 -21.09
CA LEU A 283 5.38 -4.03 -21.89
C LEU A 283 4.41 -5.22 -21.88
N GLN A 284 3.53 -5.35 -20.90
CA GLN A 284 2.49 -6.40 -20.91
C GLN A 284 1.30 -6.03 -21.81
N PHE A 285 1.17 -4.74 -22.16
CA PHE A 285 0.12 -4.18 -23.01
C PHE A 285 0.68 -3.68 -24.33
N ASP A 286 1.77 -4.29 -24.77
CA ASP A 286 2.65 -3.83 -25.84
C ASP A 286 1.89 -3.46 -27.12
N LEU A 287 1.04 -4.35 -27.63
CA LEU A 287 0.20 -4.14 -28.81
C LEU A 287 -0.69 -2.90 -28.66
N TYR A 288 -1.39 -2.77 -27.53
CA TYR A 288 -2.33 -1.68 -27.29
C TYR A 288 -1.62 -0.34 -27.07
N VAL A 289 -0.47 -0.36 -26.39
CA VAL A 289 0.40 0.81 -26.23
C VAL A 289 0.90 1.28 -27.58
N PHE A 290 1.32 0.36 -28.47
CA PHE A 290 1.78 0.70 -29.81
C PHE A 290 0.64 1.27 -30.68
N GLU A 291 -0.52 0.63 -30.71
CA GLU A 291 -1.69 1.08 -31.46
C GLU A 291 -2.19 2.47 -31.04
N ASN A 292 -2.03 2.82 -29.76
CA ASN A 292 -2.50 4.09 -29.19
C ASN A 292 -1.35 5.04 -28.85
N CYS A 293 -0.15 4.82 -29.39
CA CYS A 293 1.07 5.49 -28.91
C CYS A 293 1.04 7.01 -29.05
N VAL A 294 0.43 7.54 -30.12
CA VAL A 294 0.33 8.98 -30.36
C VAL A 294 -0.56 9.65 -29.31
N ASP A 295 -1.77 9.14 -29.09
CA ASP A 295 -2.67 9.68 -28.09
C ASP A 295 -2.07 9.54 -26.69
N LEU A 296 -1.51 8.37 -26.37
CA LEU A 296 -0.91 8.09 -25.07
C LEU A 296 0.28 9.00 -24.80
N TYR A 297 1.08 9.32 -25.83
CA TYR A 297 2.17 10.30 -25.72
C TYR A 297 1.61 11.66 -25.29
N HIS A 298 0.58 12.17 -25.96
CA HIS A 298 -0.03 13.45 -25.60
C HIS A 298 -0.64 13.44 -24.19
N GLU A 299 -1.41 12.41 -23.86
CA GLU A 299 -2.03 12.24 -22.54
C GLU A 299 -1.00 12.17 -21.39
N VAL A 300 0.14 11.49 -21.61
CA VAL A 300 1.20 11.37 -20.59
C VAL A 300 2.07 12.63 -20.50
N MET A 301 2.30 13.33 -21.61
CA MET A 301 3.10 14.55 -21.63
C MET A 301 2.49 15.67 -20.77
N GLU A 302 1.16 15.74 -20.67
CA GLU A 302 0.48 16.65 -19.74
C GLU A 302 0.90 16.41 -18.28
N TRP A 303 1.15 15.15 -17.90
CA TRP A 303 1.63 14.80 -16.56
C TRP A 303 3.12 15.08 -16.37
N VAL A 304 3.94 14.92 -17.42
CA VAL A 304 5.37 15.27 -17.41
C VAL A 304 5.56 16.76 -17.14
N GLU A 305 4.70 17.60 -17.71
CA GLU A 305 4.73 19.07 -17.58
C GLU A 305 4.00 19.58 -16.34
N HIS A 306 3.38 18.70 -15.56
CA HIS A 306 2.57 19.07 -14.41
C HIS A 306 3.42 19.70 -13.28
N GLN A 307 2.84 20.68 -12.56
CA GLN A 307 3.54 21.42 -11.51
C GLN A 307 3.85 20.57 -10.25
N ASN A 308 3.01 19.58 -9.97
CA ASN A 308 3.24 18.66 -8.86
C ASN A 308 4.43 17.73 -9.19
N ARG A 309 5.50 17.82 -8.39
CA ARG A 309 6.75 17.05 -8.60
C ARG A 309 6.57 15.53 -8.62
N GLU A 310 5.64 15.01 -7.83
CA GLU A 310 5.35 13.58 -7.77
C GLU A 310 4.67 13.12 -9.07
N MET A 311 3.65 13.87 -9.53
CA MET A 311 2.99 13.61 -10.81
C MET A 311 3.95 13.74 -11.99
N GLN A 312 4.81 14.77 -11.98
CA GLN A 312 5.85 14.94 -12.99
C GLN A 312 6.80 13.75 -13.05
N LYS A 313 7.24 13.25 -11.88
CA LYS A 313 8.09 12.06 -11.84
C LYS A 313 7.37 10.84 -12.43
N LEU A 314 6.12 10.60 -12.02
CA LEU A 314 5.32 9.49 -12.54
C LEU A 314 5.06 9.61 -14.04
N GLY A 315 4.78 10.81 -14.55
CA GLY A 315 4.65 11.07 -15.99
C GLY A 315 5.93 10.72 -16.74
N ARG A 316 7.10 11.08 -16.21
CA ARG A 316 8.41 10.72 -16.79
C ARG A 316 8.65 9.22 -16.78
N ASP A 317 8.37 8.54 -15.67
CA ASP A 317 8.52 7.10 -15.57
C ASP A 317 7.58 6.36 -16.55
N THR A 318 6.36 6.89 -16.73
CA THR A 318 5.36 6.37 -17.66
C THR A 318 5.79 6.56 -19.11
N ILE A 319 6.23 7.76 -19.50
CA ILE A 319 6.61 8.03 -20.90
C ILE A 319 7.83 7.22 -21.31
N VAL A 320 8.81 7.04 -20.41
CA VAL A 320 9.96 6.16 -20.66
C VAL A 320 9.52 4.74 -20.96
N SER A 321 8.55 4.23 -20.20
CA SER A 321 8.03 2.87 -20.37
C SER A 321 7.25 2.71 -21.67
N VAL A 322 6.43 3.70 -22.04
CA VAL A 322 5.71 3.73 -23.32
C VAL A 322 6.69 3.79 -24.50
N LEU A 323 7.69 4.67 -24.44
CA LEU A 323 8.70 4.79 -25.50
C LEU A 323 9.55 3.53 -25.65
N LYS A 324 9.81 2.82 -24.54
CA LYS A 324 10.49 1.52 -24.57
C LYS A 324 9.69 0.50 -25.39
N VAL A 325 8.38 0.39 -25.15
CA VAL A 325 7.49 -0.48 -25.95
C VAL A 325 7.56 -0.14 -27.44
N VAL A 326 7.41 1.15 -27.79
CA VAL A 326 7.45 1.59 -29.19
C VAL A 326 8.81 1.26 -29.83
N THR A 327 9.90 1.48 -29.09
CA THR A 327 11.25 1.14 -29.57
C THR A 327 11.39 -0.36 -29.83
N ASP A 328 10.90 -1.20 -28.91
CA ASP A 328 10.98 -2.66 -29.03
C ASP A 328 10.19 -3.18 -30.26
N PHE A 329 9.01 -2.61 -30.56
CA PHE A 329 8.25 -2.90 -31.78
C PHE A 329 8.97 -2.47 -33.05
N LEU A 330 9.49 -1.23 -33.08
CA LEU A 330 10.19 -0.70 -34.25
C LEU A 330 11.47 -1.50 -34.53
N MET A 331 12.19 -1.90 -33.48
CA MET A 331 13.39 -2.74 -33.62
C MET A 331 13.06 -4.13 -34.19
N HIS A 332 11.97 -4.75 -33.75
CA HIS A 332 11.51 -6.00 -34.36
C HIS A 332 11.18 -5.80 -35.84
N PHE A 333 10.43 -4.75 -36.19
CA PHE A 333 10.08 -4.46 -37.58
C PHE A 333 11.30 -4.22 -38.47
N LEU A 334 12.29 -3.45 -37.99
CA LEU A 334 13.55 -3.21 -38.70
C LEU A 334 14.39 -4.48 -38.85
N TYR A 335 14.45 -5.33 -37.83
CA TYR A 335 15.16 -6.61 -37.92
C TYR A 335 14.54 -7.55 -38.95
N PHE A 336 13.20 -7.64 -39.00
CA PHE A 336 12.50 -8.37 -40.04
C PHE A 336 12.71 -7.77 -41.43
N ALA A 337 12.70 -6.45 -41.58
CA ALA A 337 13.02 -5.82 -42.85
C ALA A 337 14.44 -6.16 -43.33
N VAL A 338 15.44 -6.13 -42.44
CA VAL A 338 16.84 -6.44 -42.79
C VAL A 338 17.08 -7.94 -43.07
N LEU A 339 16.27 -8.85 -42.52
CA LEU A 339 16.40 -10.29 -42.80
C LEU A 339 15.70 -10.74 -44.09
N PHE A 340 14.71 -9.97 -44.56
CA PHE A 340 13.89 -10.33 -45.72
C PHE A 340 14.17 -9.46 -46.96
N PHE A 341 15.08 -8.49 -46.86
CA PHE A 341 15.69 -7.75 -47.97
C PHE A 341 17.20 -8.03 -48.00
#